data_AF-A0AAW0ZGC1-F1
#
_entry.id   AF-A0AAW0ZGC1-F1
#
_cell.length_a   1.000
_cell.length_b   1.000
_cell.length_c   1.000
_cell.angle_alpha   90.00
_cell.angle_beta   90.00
_cell.angle_gamma   90.00
#
_symmetry.space_group_name_H-M   'P 1'
#
loop_
_entity.id
_entity.type
_entity.pdbx_description
1 polymer ?
#
loop_
_entity_poly.entity_id
_entity_poly.type
_entity_poly.pdbx_seq_one_letter_code
_entity_poly.pdbx_strand_id
1 'polypeptide(L)'
;MGKPGFSPSGGGFRGGRGGGFGSGRGVSRGSGGGRGGGMPRGRVGKGGRGGRGGGGFKGGKTVIIEPHRHEGVFIARGKEDALVTLNLVPGSEVYGEKRISVEGENSEKIEYRVWNPFRSKLAAAILGGIDQIHMPRGSKVLYLGAASGTTVSHVADVVGPEGLVYAVEFSHRSGRDLLNVAKKRVNIIPVIEDARHPHKYRMLVGMVDTIFADVAQPDQARIVALNAQYFLKNGGHFVISIKASCIDSTAQPEAVFAAEVKKLIADKLKPQEQITLEPYERDHAVVVGVYRPPPKKA
;
A
#
# COMPACT_ATOMS: atom_id res chain seq x y z
N MET A 1 0.30 -12.23 -72.59
CA MET A 1 -0.74 -13.27 -72.78
C MET A 1 -1.05 -13.85 -71.40
N GLY A 2 -2.20 -13.77 -70.77
CA GLY A 2 -3.51 -13.19 -71.05
C GLY A 2 -4.42 -13.71 -69.93
N LYS A 3 -5.06 -12.83 -69.14
CA LYS A 3 -6.23 -13.23 -68.35
C LYS A 3 -7.38 -13.55 -69.31
N PRO A 4 -8.28 -14.47 -68.95
CA PRO A 4 -9.62 -14.05 -68.49
C PRO A 4 -10.11 -14.95 -67.34
N GLY A 5 -11.10 -14.62 -66.50
CA GLY A 5 -12.16 -13.63 -66.61
C GLY A 5 -13.50 -14.29 -66.25
N PHE A 6 -14.07 -13.85 -65.12
CA PHE A 6 -15.50 -13.65 -64.81
C PHE A 6 -16.55 -14.79 -64.92
N SER A 7 -17.29 -14.95 -63.80
CA SER A 7 -18.69 -15.40 -63.59
C SER A 7 -19.68 -14.79 -64.63
N PRO A 8 -21.00 -15.13 -64.74
CA PRO A 8 -21.94 -15.53 -63.67
C PRO A 8 -23.16 -16.42 -64.08
N SER A 9 -23.92 -16.93 -63.10
CA SER A 9 -25.38 -17.17 -63.19
C SER A 9 -25.82 -17.90 -61.90
N GLY A 10 -26.94 -17.60 -61.25
CA GLY A 10 -28.07 -16.80 -61.67
C GLY A 10 -29.37 -17.51 -61.28
N GLY A 11 -30.11 -16.89 -60.37
CA GLY A 11 -31.58 -17.00 -60.26
C GLY A 11 -32.13 -18.23 -59.53
N GLY A 12 -33.12 -18.13 -58.64
CA GLY A 12 -33.96 -16.99 -58.29
C GLY A 12 -35.39 -17.46 -58.00
N PHE A 13 -36.03 -16.76 -57.05
CA PHE A 13 -37.49 -16.56 -56.90
C PHE A 13 -38.36 -17.81 -56.60
N ARG A 14 -39.50 -17.76 -55.89
CA ARG A 14 -40.49 -16.72 -55.56
C ARG A 14 -41.37 -17.26 -54.42
N GLY A 15 -41.70 -16.49 -53.38
CA GLY A 15 -42.99 -15.77 -53.25
C GLY A 15 -43.83 -16.41 -52.12
N GLY A 16 -44.65 -15.74 -51.32
CA GLY A 16 -45.15 -14.37 -51.26
C GLY A 16 -46.61 -14.38 -50.76
N ARG A 17 -47.01 -13.32 -50.03
CA ARG A 17 -48.38 -12.92 -49.57
C ARG A 17 -49.00 -13.69 -48.38
N GLY A 18 -49.70 -13.06 -47.44
CA GLY A 18 -50.07 -11.65 -47.27
C GLY A 18 -51.28 -11.47 -46.33
N GLY A 19 -51.45 -10.24 -45.80
CA GLY A 19 -52.69 -9.64 -45.25
C GLY A 19 -53.12 -10.09 -43.84
N GLY A 20 -53.65 -9.26 -42.92
CA GLY A 20 -54.07 -7.86 -42.95
C GLY A 20 -55.35 -7.66 -42.10
N PHE A 21 -55.41 -6.55 -41.33
CA PHE A 21 -56.59 -5.92 -40.68
C PHE A 21 -57.23 -6.65 -39.47
N GLY A 22 -57.72 -6.02 -38.39
CA GLY A 22 -57.94 -4.61 -38.03
C GLY A 22 -59.15 -4.49 -37.05
N SER A 23 -59.20 -3.38 -36.27
CA SER A 23 -60.30 -2.85 -35.42
C SER A 23 -60.47 -3.40 -33.98
N GLY A 24 -60.78 -2.62 -32.93
CA GLY A 24 -60.99 -1.18 -32.77
C GLY A 24 -61.69 -0.82 -31.43
N ARG A 25 -61.72 0.50 -31.12
CA ARG A 25 -62.49 1.26 -30.08
C ARG A 25 -61.87 1.37 -28.67
N GLY A 26 -61.72 2.55 -28.04
CA GLY A 26 -62.00 3.93 -28.43
C GLY A 26 -62.05 4.90 -27.21
N VAL A 27 -61.67 6.18 -27.44
CA VAL A 27 -62.28 7.45 -26.93
C VAL A 27 -62.13 7.73 -25.40
N SER A 28 -61.81 8.91 -24.81
CA SER A 28 -61.89 10.35 -25.15
C SER A 28 -61.11 11.24 -24.15
N ARG A 29 -60.60 12.38 -24.66
CA ARG A 29 -60.70 13.80 -24.18
C ARG A 29 -60.34 14.28 -22.76
N GLY A 30 -59.65 15.43 -22.74
CA GLY A 30 -59.73 16.49 -21.71
C GLY A 30 -58.34 16.92 -21.18
N SER A 31 -57.63 17.90 -21.75
CA SER A 31 -57.82 19.37 -21.69
C SER A 31 -57.54 19.99 -20.32
N GLY A 32 -56.60 20.95 -20.27
CA GLY A 32 -56.73 22.14 -19.40
C GLY A 32 -55.54 22.51 -18.50
N GLY A 33 -54.85 23.60 -18.86
CA GLY A 33 -54.28 24.65 -17.96
C GLY A 33 -53.11 24.26 -17.04
N GLY A 34 -51.98 24.97 -16.95
CA GLY A 34 -51.72 26.39 -17.21
C GLY A 34 -51.68 27.20 -15.90
N ARG A 35 -50.47 27.67 -15.55
CA ARG A 35 -50.12 28.83 -14.67
C ARG A 35 -49.99 28.62 -13.14
N GLY A 36 -48.74 28.70 -12.68
CA GLY A 36 -48.20 29.85 -11.92
C GLY A 36 -48.59 30.04 -10.45
N GLY A 37 -47.58 30.24 -9.58
CA GLY A 37 -47.80 30.93 -8.29
C GLY A 37 -46.75 30.68 -7.19
N GLY A 38 -45.84 31.64 -7.02
CA GLY A 38 -45.37 32.26 -5.76
C GLY A 38 -45.15 31.46 -4.45
N MET A 39 -43.92 31.58 -3.92
CA MET A 39 -43.46 31.53 -2.50
C MET A 39 -44.37 32.33 -1.51
N PRO A 40 -44.26 32.27 -0.13
CA PRO A 40 -43.04 32.05 0.69
C PRO A 40 -43.14 31.40 2.12
N ARG A 41 -41.94 31.16 2.69
CA ARG A 41 -41.49 31.22 4.11
C ARG A 41 -42.13 30.34 5.22
N GLY A 42 -41.24 29.55 5.86
CA GLY A 42 -41.34 29.15 7.28
C GLY A 42 -39.95 28.82 7.85
N ARG A 43 -39.45 29.65 8.77
CA ARG A 43 -38.13 29.59 9.42
C ARG A 43 -38.30 29.20 10.90
N VAL A 44 -37.78 28.04 11.31
CA VAL A 44 -37.38 27.66 12.70
C VAL A 44 -36.39 26.48 12.50
N GLY A 45 -35.21 26.32 13.10
CA GLY A 45 -34.57 26.90 14.26
C GLY A 45 -33.98 25.78 15.14
N LYS A 46 -32.66 25.52 14.98
CA LYS A 46 -31.69 25.11 16.03
C LYS A 46 -31.62 23.64 16.55
N GLY A 47 -30.37 23.13 16.55
CA GLY A 47 -29.86 22.06 17.43
C GLY A 47 -29.69 20.71 16.74
N GLY A 48 -28.51 20.15 16.45
CA GLY A 48 -27.24 20.22 17.16
C GLY A 48 -26.98 18.90 17.89
N ARG A 49 -26.46 17.87 17.20
CA ARG A 49 -25.71 16.75 17.80
C ARG A 49 -25.02 15.92 16.72
N GLY A 50 -23.87 16.42 16.26
CA GLY A 50 -22.89 15.61 15.54
C GLY A 50 -22.26 14.60 16.50
N GLY A 51 -22.48 13.32 16.23
CA GLY A 51 -21.90 12.21 16.97
C GLY A 51 -20.39 12.12 16.80
N ARG A 52 -19.71 12.10 17.95
CA ARG A 52 -18.32 11.71 18.22
C ARG A 52 -17.59 10.98 17.07
N GLY A 53 -16.84 11.73 16.27
CA GLY A 53 -15.65 11.23 15.58
C GLY A 53 -14.44 11.33 16.51
N GLY A 54 -13.64 10.26 16.59
CA GLY A 54 -12.43 10.19 17.40
C GLY A 54 -11.52 11.40 17.20
N GLY A 55 -10.99 11.91 18.31
CA GLY A 55 -10.16 13.11 18.35
C GLY A 55 -8.90 12.95 17.52
N GLY A 56 -8.95 13.39 16.26
CA GLY A 56 -7.75 13.60 15.46
C GLY A 56 -7.11 14.94 15.82
N PHE A 57 -5.78 14.96 15.88
CA PHE A 57 -4.94 16.15 15.91
C PHE A 57 -5.51 17.32 15.08
N LYS A 58 -5.95 18.40 15.73
CA LYS A 58 -6.40 19.62 15.04
C LYS A 58 -5.18 20.34 14.45
N GLY A 59 -5.21 20.65 13.15
CA GLY A 59 -4.18 21.43 12.47
C GLY A 59 -4.10 22.86 13.04
N GLY A 60 -2.88 23.39 13.15
CA GLY A 60 -2.62 24.74 13.66
C GLY A 60 -1.86 24.83 14.99
N LYS A 61 -1.29 23.73 15.49
CA LYS A 61 -0.40 23.76 16.66
C LYS A 61 1.06 23.81 16.21
N THR A 62 1.85 24.66 16.87
CA THR A 62 3.31 24.60 16.81
C THR A 62 3.74 23.22 17.30
N VAL A 63 4.51 22.52 16.47
CA VAL A 63 5.05 21.20 16.76
C VAL A 63 6.56 21.27 16.61
N ILE A 64 7.27 20.60 17.51
CA ILE A 64 8.74 20.53 17.47
C ILE A 64 9.09 19.20 16.83
N ILE A 65 9.99 19.20 15.85
CA ILE A 65 10.45 17.98 15.18
C ILE A 65 11.78 17.55 15.81
N GLU A 66 11.80 16.36 16.40
CA GLU A 66 12.98 15.74 16.99
C GLU A 66 13.41 14.52 16.16
N PRO A 67 14.71 14.29 15.94
CA PRO A 67 15.17 13.05 15.30
C PRO A 67 14.86 11.84 16.19
N HIS A 68 14.39 10.75 15.57
CA HIS A 68 14.23 9.47 16.25
C HIS A 68 15.58 8.72 16.30
N ARG A 69 15.69 7.67 17.12
CA ARG A 69 16.86 6.76 17.12
C ARG A 69 17.11 6.05 15.78
N HIS A 70 16.12 6.02 14.89
CA HIS A 70 16.26 5.42 13.57
C HIS A 70 16.46 6.54 12.55
N GLU A 71 17.47 6.40 11.70
CA GLU A 71 17.75 7.37 10.66
C GLU A 71 16.56 7.56 9.71
N GLY A 72 16.32 8.81 9.30
CA GLY A 72 15.21 9.15 8.41
C GLY A 72 13.82 9.19 9.05
N VAL A 73 13.71 8.83 10.33
CA VAL A 73 12.48 8.89 11.12
C VAL A 73 12.58 10.00 12.17
N PHE A 74 11.47 10.70 12.41
CA PHE A 74 11.40 11.82 13.34
C PHE A 74 10.15 11.70 14.21
N ILE A 75 10.14 12.39 15.35
CA ILE A 75 8.99 12.55 16.22
C ILE A 75 8.55 14.01 16.18
N ALA A 76 7.29 14.24 15.85
CA ALA A 76 6.66 15.54 16.06
C ALA A 76 6.09 15.60 17.47
N ARG A 77 6.72 16.38 18.35
CA ARG A 77 6.28 16.65 19.72
C ARG A 77 5.23 17.76 19.72
N GLY A 78 4.13 17.51 20.42
CA GLY A 78 3.02 18.45 20.53
C GLY A 78 2.14 18.13 21.72
N LYS A 79 0.81 18.30 21.57
CA LYS A 79 -0.14 17.83 22.60
C LYS A 79 -0.21 16.30 22.66
N GLU A 80 -0.05 15.69 21.50
CA GLU A 80 0.07 14.25 21.30
C GLU A 80 1.30 14.09 20.42
N ASP A 81 2.11 13.06 20.67
CA ASP A 81 3.30 12.83 19.86
C ASP A 81 2.93 12.02 18.62
N ALA A 82 3.57 12.33 17.50
CA ALA A 82 3.34 11.63 16.25
C ALA A 82 4.67 11.21 15.60
N LEU A 83 4.70 9.98 15.08
CA LEU A 83 5.81 9.54 14.24
C LEU A 83 5.69 10.22 12.87
N VAL A 84 6.79 10.78 12.36
CA VAL A 84 6.80 11.49 11.08
C VAL A 84 8.03 11.14 10.25
N THR A 85 7.88 11.25 8.92
CA THR A 85 8.96 11.08 7.94
C THR A 85 9.12 12.34 7.11
N LEU A 86 10.34 12.63 6.68
CA LEU A 86 10.62 13.74 5.76
C LEU A 86 9.96 13.46 4.39
N ASN A 87 9.15 14.38 3.88
CA ASN A 87 8.51 14.19 2.59
C ASN A 87 9.50 14.44 1.44
N LEU A 88 9.72 13.42 0.59
CA LEU A 88 10.55 13.58 -0.61
C LEU A 88 9.87 14.43 -1.69
N VAL A 89 8.54 14.52 -1.70
CA VAL A 89 7.76 15.28 -2.70
C VAL A 89 6.85 16.27 -1.97
N PRO A 90 7.40 17.43 -1.54
CA PRO A 90 6.64 18.44 -0.81
C PRO A 90 5.35 18.83 -1.54
N GLY A 91 4.27 19.00 -0.80
CA GLY A 91 2.96 19.35 -1.36
C GLY A 91 2.11 18.15 -1.79
N SER A 92 2.69 16.95 -1.93
CA SER A 92 1.94 15.73 -2.25
C SER A 92 1.69 14.87 -1.01
N GLU A 93 0.42 14.53 -0.81
CA GLU A 93 0.00 13.42 0.06
C GLU A 93 -0.28 12.15 -0.75
N VAL A 94 -0.35 11.01 -0.06
CA VAL A 94 -0.59 9.70 -0.68
C VAL A 94 -1.96 9.15 -0.33
N TYR A 95 -2.36 9.22 0.94
CA TYR A 95 -3.59 8.59 1.44
C TYR A 95 -4.40 9.51 2.37
N GLY A 96 -4.17 10.83 2.26
CA GLY A 96 -4.84 11.85 3.07
C GLY A 96 -4.26 11.98 4.49
N GLU A 97 -3.00 11.60 4.68
CA GLU A 97 -2.27 11.81 5.93
C GLU A 97 -2.02 13.29 6.22
N LYS A 98 -1.88 13.62 7.51
CA LYS A 98 -1.54 14.98 7.93
C LYS A 98 -0.08 15.28 7.56
N ARG A 99 0.15 16.54 7.18
CA ARG A 99 1.46 17.07 6.84
C ARG A 99 1.80 18.22 7.77
N ILE A 100 3.08 18.35 8.08
CA ILE A 100 3.63 19.37 8.95
C ILE A 100 4.69 20.10 8.14
N SER A 101 4.48 21.38 7.88
CA SER A 101 5.47 22.22 7.21
C SER A 101 6.25 22.99 8.26
N VAL A 102 7.58 22.95 8.17
CA VAL A 102 8.50 23.70 9.02
C VAL A 102 9.37 24.56 8.08
N GLU A 103 9.56 25.81 8.44
CA GLU A 103 10.52 26.68 7.74
C GLU A 103 11.92 26.37 8.28
N GLY A 104 12.80 25.90 7.41
CA GLY A 104 14.20 25.65 7.74
C GLY A 104 15.01 26.94 7.89
N GLU A 105 16.25 26.81 8.35
CA GLU A 105 17.16 27.93 8.60
C GLU A 105 17.40 28.81 7.36
N ASN A 106 17.31 28.23 6.16
CA ASN A 106 17.50 28.91 4.87
C ASN A 106 16.19 29.34 4.19
N SER A 107 15.07 29.44 4.92
CA SER A 107 13.73 29.70 4.36
C SER A 107 13.21 28.61 3.40
N GLU A 108 13.86 27.45 3.37
CA GLU A 108 13.35 26.28 2.65
C GLU A 108 12.19 25.66 3.42
N LYS A 109 11.06 25.43 2.75
CA LYS A 109 9.91 24.73 3.35
C LYS A 109 10.18 23.23 3.37
N ILE A 110 10.50 22.73 4.56
CA ILE A 110 10.64 21.30 4.81
C ILE A 110 9.26 20.77 5.21
N GLU A 111 8.78 19.73 4.51
CA GLU A 111 7.50 19.10 4.81
C GLU A 111 7.71 17.71 5.39
N TYR A 112 7.05 17.43 6.50
CA TYR A 112 7.00 16.12 7.15
C TYR A 112 5.61 15.51 6.99
N ARG A 113 5.54 14.17 6.88
CA ARG A 113 4.32 13.39 6.78
C ARG A 113 4.12 12.57 8.03
N VAL A 114 2.90 12.59 8.58
CA VAL A 114 2.55 11.77 9.74
C VAL A 114 2.44 10.31 9.31
N TRP A 115 3.18 9.44 10.01
CA TRP A 115 3.18 8.01 9.80
C TRP A 115 2.28 7.33 10.85
N ASN A 116 1.14 6.81 10.39
CA ASN A 116 0.13 6.23 11.28
C ASN A 116 0.47 4.76 11.64
N PRO A 117 0.73 4.43 12.93
CA PRO A 117 1.03 3.06 13.36
C PRO A 117 -0.15 2.10 13.21
N PHE A 118 -1.40 2.57 13.26
CA PHE A 118 -2.60 1.73 13.04
C PHE A 118 -2.83 1.34 11.58
N ARG A 119 -2.06 1.92 10.64
CA ARG A 119 -2.12 1.59 9.21
C ARG A 119 -0.84 0.97 8.68
N SER A 120 0.23 0.99 9.46
CA SER A 120 1.55 0.59 9.02
C SER A 120 2.26 -0.19 10.11
N LYS A 121 2.46 -1.47 9.84
CA LYS A 121 3.09 -2.43 10.76
C LYS A 121 4.53 -2.05 11.08
N LEU A 122 5.23 -1.44 10.12
CA LEU A 122 6.57 -0.91 10.34
C LEU A 122 6.57 0.27 11.32
N ALA A 123 5.62 1.20 11.21
CA ALA A 123 5.47 2.28 12.20
C ALA A 123 5.07 1.75 13.59
N ALA A 124 4.18 0.75 13.64
CA ALA A 124 3.83 0.08 14.89
C ALA A 124 5.07 -0.57 15.53
N ALA A 125 5.93 -1.21 14.74
CA ALA A 125 7.17 -1.83 15.23
C ALA A 125 8.18 -0.79 15.73
N ILE A 126 8.33 0.33 15.01
CA ILE A 126 9.19 1.46 15.42
C ILE A 126 8.74 2.02 16.77
N LEU A 127 7.45 2.27 16.94
CA LEU A 127 6.88 2.75 18.21
C LEU A 127 6.90 1.67 19.31
N GLY A 128 6.79 0.40 18.93
CA GLY A 128 6.86 -0.73 19.86
C GLY A 128 8.23 -0.88 20.50
N GLY A 129 9.28 -0.34 19.89
CA GLY A 129 10.62 -0.36 20.49
C GLY A 129 11.65 -1.19 19.74
N ILE A 130 11.41 -1.57 18.49
CA ILE A 130 12.37 -2.38 17.68
C ILE A 130 13.78 -1.79 17.62
N ASP A 131 14.84 -2.56 17.87
CA ASP A 131 16.20 -2.01 18.00
C ASP A 131 16.72 -1.41 16.70
N GLN A 132 16.60 -2.15 15.59
CA GLN A 132 17.03 -1.69 14.26
C GLN A 132 16.07 -2.16 13.15
N ILE A 133 15.65 -1.22 12.30
CA ILE A 133 14.85 -1.54 11.09
C ILE A 133 15.72 -1.90 9.88
N HIS A 134 17.04 -1.68 9.97
CA HIS A 134 18.02 -1.92 8.90
C HIS A 134 17.70 -1.25 7.56
N MET A 135 17.09 -0.06 7.58
CA MET A 135 16.81 0.76 6.39
C MET A 135 17.46 2.14 6.53
N PRO A 136 18.80 2.23 6.64
CA PRO A 136 19.49 3.51 6.71
C PRO A 136 19.31 4.28 5.40
N ARG A 137 19.64 5.58 5.41
CA ARG A 137 19.58 6.39 4.19
C ARG A 137 20.53 5.84 3.13
N GLY A 138 20.09 5.86 1.86
CA GLY A 138 20.83 5.31 0.73
C GLY A 138 20.74 3.79 0.55
N SER A 139 20.08 3.06 1.47
CA SER A 139 19.94 1.60 1.35
C SER A 139 19.00 1.17 0.22
N LYS A 140 19.17 -0.07 -0.25
CA LYS A 140 18.26 -0.71 -1.20
C LYS A 140 17.33 -1.66 -0.46
N VAL A 141 16.02 -1.43 -0.56
CA VAL A 141 14.99 -2.20 0.14
C VAL A 141 14.10 -2.92 -0.87
N LEU A 142 13.87 -4.22 -0.66
CA LEU A 142 12.85 -4.98 -1.36
C LEU A 142 11.62 -5.12 -0.47
N TYR A 143 10.52 -4.51 -0.87
CA TYR A 143 9.24 -4.54 -0.16
C TYR A 143 8.31 -5.56 -0.81
N LEU A 144 7.99 -6.64 -0.10
CA LEU A 144 7.09 -7.70 -0.55
C LEU A 144 5.69 -7.45 0.03
N GLY A 145 4.67 -7.33 -0.84
CA GLY A 145 3.30 -7.03 -0.43
C GLY A 145 3.05 -5.53 -0.28
N ALA A 146 3.44 -4.74 -1.29
CA ALA A 146 3.37 -3.28 -1.26
C ALA A 146 1.94 -2.70 -1.21
N ALA A 147 0.92 -3.50 -1.55
CA ALA A 147 -0.48 -3.11 -1.67
C ALA A 147 -0.63 -1.80 -2.46
N SER A 148 -1.32 -0.79 -1.91
CA SER A 148 -1.51 0.51 -2.54
C SER A 148 -0.33 1.49 -2.34
N GLY A 149 0.74 1.07 -1.69
CA GLY A 149 1.95 1.88 -1.50
C GLY A 149 1.91 2.87 -0.33
N THR A 150 0.97 2.71 0.62
CA THR A 150 0.87 3.59 1.80
C THR A 150 2.15 3.56 2.65
N THR A 151 2.54 2.38 3.14
CA THR A 151 3.79 2.20 3.91
C THR A 151 5.02 2.35 3.01
N VAL A 152 4.98 1.86 1.77
CA VAL A 152 6.09 1.98 0.81
C VAL A 152 6.50 3.44 0.61
N SER A 153 5.53 4.37 0.57
CA SER A 153 5.83 5.80 0.47
C SER A 153 6.63 6.33 1.65
N HIS A 154 6.38 5.84 2.87
CA HIS A 154 7.16 6.22 4.06
C HIS A 154 8.53 5.55 4.08
N VAL A 155 8.64 4.29 3.65
CA VAL A 155 9.93 3.59 3.51
C VAL A 155 10.82 4.32 2.49
N ALA A 156 10.24 4.74 1.37
CA ALA A 156 10.95 5.54 0.37
C ALA A 156 11.43 6.88 0.96
N ASP A 157 10.58 7.56 1.74
CA ASP A 157 10.93 8.79 2.44
C ASP A 157 12.08 8.58 3.47
N VAL A 158 12.10 7.44 4.18
CA VAL A 158 13.16 7.08 5.15
C VAL A 158 14.49 6.81 4.45
N VAL A 159 14.47 6.00 3.40
CA VAL A 159 15.65 5.61 2.62
C VAL A 159 16.24 6.81 1.85
N GLY A 160 15.40 7.78 1.49
CA GLY A 160 15.83 9.01 0.84
C GLY A 160 16.04 8.87 -0.67
N PRO A 161 16.53 9.94 -1.34
CA PRO A 161 16.65 10.00 -2.79
C PRO A 161 17.77 9.12 -3.36
N GLU A 162 18.80 8.82 -2.57
CA GLU A 162 19.95 8.01 -3.01
C GLU A 162 19.67 6.51 -2.93
N GLY A 163 18.73 6.09 -2.09
CA GLY A 163 18.37 4.68 -1.97
C GLY A 163 17.20 4.30 -2.87
N LEU A 164 16.87 3.01 -2.91
CA LEU A 164 15.88 2.46 -3.83
C LEU A 164 14.93 1.52 -3.09
N VAL A 165 13.64 1.62 -3.41
CA VAL A 165 12.61 0.72 -2.88
C VAL A 165 11.98 -0.04 -4.04
N TYR A 166 12.27 -1.34 -4.12
CA TYR A 166 11.60 -2.25 -5.04
C TYR A 166 10.30 -2.73 -4.40
N ALA A 167 9.16 -2.29 -4.94
CA ALA A 167 7.84 -2.55 -4.36
C ALA A 167 7.12 -3.64 -5.16
N VAL A 168 7.08 -4.86 -4.63
CA VAL A 168 6.43 -6.02 -5.26
C VAL A 168 4.98 -6.11 -4.81
N GLU A 169 4.06 -6.12 -5.77
CA GLU A 169 2.63 -6.28 -5.54
C GLU A 169 2.01 -7.20 -6.59
N PHE A 170 1.17 -8.14 -6.15
CA PHE A 170 0.52 -9.10 -7.07
C PHE A 170 -0.76 -8.52 -7.69
N SER A 171 -1.54 -7.75 -6.92
CA SER A 171 -2.83 -7.25 -7.36
C SER A 171 -2.68 -6.13 -8.39
N HIS A 172 -3.28 -6.29 -9.57
CA HIS A 172 -3.33 -5.21 -10.57
C HIS A 172 -4.09 -3.97 -10.09
N ARG A 173 -5.11 -4.12 -9.22
CA ARG A 173 -5.86 -2.98 -8.69
C ARG A 173 -4.96 -2.15 -7.78
N SER A 174 -4.38 -2.79 -6.78
CA SER A 174 -3.45 -2.14 -5.84
C SER A 174 -2.21 -1.63 -6.56
N GLY A 175 -1.75 -2.36 -7.58
CA GLY A 175 -0.65 -1.98 -8.46
C GLY A 175 -0.90 -0.67 -9.22
N ARG A 176 -2.14 -0.34 -9.59
CA ARG A 176 -2.47 0.97 -10.20
C ARG A 176 -2.22 2.11 -9.22
N ASP A 177 -2.59 1.93 -7.96
CA ASP A 177 -2.37 2.93 -6.92
C ASP A 177 -0.88 3.07 -6.62
N LEU A 178 -0.17 1.94 -6.49
CA LEU A 178 1.28 1.90 -6.32
C LEU A 178 2.02 2.61 -7.47
N LEU A 179 1.60 2.40 -8.71
CA LEU A 179 2.14 3.10 -9.89
C LEU A 179 1.94 4.61 -9.78
N ASN A 180 0.80 5.08 -9.28
CA ASN A 180 0.55 6.51 -9.09
C ASN A 180 1.44 7.11 -7.99
N VAL A 181 1.78 6.35 -6.95
CA VAL A 181 2.77 6.76 -5.94
C VAL A 181 4.17 6.81 -6.54
N ALA A 182 4.56 5.78 -7.30
CA ALA A 182 5.87 5.68 -7.95
C ALA A 182 6.10 6.76 -9.04
N LYS A 183 5.04 7.20 -9.73
CA LYS A 183 5.13 8.35 -10.66
C LYS A 183 5.63 9.63 -10.00
N LYS A 184 5.28 9.83 -8.73
CA LYS A 184 5.69 11.02 -7.96
C LYS A 184 7.04 10.82 -7.27
N ARG A 185 7.33 9.60 -6.80
CA ARG A 185 8.55 9.24 -6.07
C ARG A 185 9.48 8.39 -6.93
N VAL A 186 10.53 9.03 -7.44
CA VAL A 186 11.49 8.42 -8.37
C VAL A 186 12.31 7.27 -7.79
N ASN A 187 12.42 7.19 -6.46
CA ASN A 187 13.15 6.12 -5.77
C ASN A 187 12.33 4.84 -5.55
N ILE A 188 11.07 4.79 -6.01
CA ILE A 188 10.22 3.60 -5.94
C ILE A 188 10.15 2.94 -7.32
N ILE A 189 10.53 1.67 -7.38
CA ILE A 189 10.38 0.83 -8.59
C ILE A 189 9.22 -0.14 -8.34
N PRO A 190 8.04 0.08 -8.94
CA PRO A 190 6.89 -0.80 -8.79
C PRO A 190 7.06 -2.05 -9.65
N VAL A 191 6.89 -3.22 -9.05
CA VAL A 191 6.96 -4.53 -9.71
C VAL A 191 5.64 -5.25 -9.50
N ILE A 192 4.83 -5.33 -10.57
CA ILE A 192 3.51 -5.96 -10.51
C ILE A 192 3.62 -7.43 -10.90
N GLU A 193 4.08 -8.26 -9.98
CA GLU A 193 4.32 -9.69 -10.16
C GLU A 193 4.08 -10.47 -8.85
N ASP A 194 3.93 -11.79 -8.98
CA ASP A 194 3.79 -12.68 -7.82
C ASP A 194 5.13 -12.88 -7.10
N ALA A 195 5.18 -12.48 -5.81
CA ALA A 195 6.35 -12.64 -4.96
C ALA A 195 6.81 -14.10 -4.78
N ARG A 196 5.94 -15.09 -5.02
CA ARG A 196 6.29 -16.53 -5.01
C ARG A 196 7.27 -16.93 -6.12
N HIS A 197 7.39 -16.12 -7.17
CA HIS A 197 8.13 -16.44 -8.39
C HIS A 197 9.21 -15.37 -8.68
N PRO A 198 10.26 -15.25 -7.83
CA PRO A 198 11.29 -14.20 -7.98
C PRO A 198 12.05 -14.23 -9.31
N HIS A 199 12.10 -15.39 -9.97
CA HIS A 199 12.71 -15.52 -11.30
C HIS A 199 12.02 -14.67 -12.38
N LYS A 200 10.76 -14.26 -12.21
CA LYS A 200 10.04 -13.44 -13.20
C LYS A 200 10.53 -11.99 -13.23
N TYR A 201 10.91 -11.44 -12.07
CA TYR A 201 11.37 -10.05 -11.95
C TYR A 201 12.86 -9.95 -11.61
N ARG A 202 13.62 -11.05 -11.77
CA ARG A 202 15.07 -11.08 -11.56
C ARG A 202 15.86 -10.08 -12.40
N MET A 203 15.29 -9.65 -13.54
CA MET A 203 15.94 -8.68 -14.43
C MET A 203 15.77 -7.23 -13.94
N LEU A 204 14.79 -6.97 -13.07
CA LEU A 204 14.46 -5.64 -12.56
C LEU A 204 15.11 -5.36 -11.21
N VAL A 205 15.16 -6.37 -10.34
CA VAL A 205 15.60 -6.23 -8.95
C VAL A 205 17.08 -6.61 -8.84
N GLY A 206 17.91 -5.66 -8.41
CA GLY A 206 19.32 -5.90 -8.08
C GLY A 206 19.51 -6.46 -6.67
N MET A 207 20.77 -6.63 -6.25
CA MET A 207 21.08 -7.03 -4.88
C MET A 207 20.65 -5.93 -3.89
N VAL A 208 19.83 -6.30 -2.91
CA VAL A 208 19.27 -5.42 -1.87
C VAL A 208 19.93 -5.65 -0.52
N ASP A 209 19.86 -4.62 0.33
CA ASP A 209 20.42 -4.64 1.69
C ASP A 209 19.41 -5.22 2.69
N THR A 210 18.12 -4.91 2.49
CA THR A 210 17.05 -5.30 3.41
C THR A 210 15.80 -5.74 2.66
N ILE A 211 15.15 -6.82 3.14
CA ILE A 211 13.81 -7.22 2.69
C ILE A 211 12.80 -6.85 3.77
N PHE A 212 11.73 -6.15 3.39
CA PHE A 212 10.54 -5.99 4.24
C PHE A 212 9.40 -6.82 3.67
N ALA A 213 8.82 -7.72 4.47
CA ALA A 213 7.77 -8.62 4.04
C ALA A 213 6.48 -8.39 4.83
N ASP A 214 5.45 -7.89 4.15
CA ASP A 214 4.09 -7.67 4.67
C ASP A 214 3.06 -8.48 3.87
N VAL A 215 3.44 -9.69 3.45
CA VAL A 215 2.55 -10.61 2.75
C VAL A 215 1.77 -11.46 3.74
N ALA A 216 0.44 -11.41 3.67
CA ALA A 216 -0.44 -12.24 4.49
C ALA A 216 -0.75 -13.57 3.77
N GLN A 217 0.21 -14.50 3.78
CA GLN A 217 0.08 -15.82 3.13
C GLN A 217 0.54 -16.94 4.08
N PRO A 218 -0.06 -18.14 4.04
CA PRO A 218 0.41 -19.27 4.84
C PRO A 218 1.84 -19.74 4.50
N ASP A 219 2.29 -19.51 3.26
CA ASP A 219 3.63 -19.84 2.77
C ASP A 219 4.62 -18.66 2.86
N GLN A 220 4.40 -17.73 3.81
CA GLN A 220 5.17 -16.50 3.96
C GLN A 220 6.68 -16.75 4.14
N ALA A 221 7.10 -17.64 5.06
CA ALA A 221 8.52 -17.95 5.25
C ALA A 221 9.21 -18.39 3.95
N ARG A 222 8.54 -19.25 3.15
CA ARG A 222 9.06 -19.73 1.86
C ARG A 222 9.21 -18.59 0.85
N ILE A 223 8.24 -17.68 0.79
CA ILE A 223 8.28 -16.50 -0.10
C ILE A 223 9.49 -15.63 0.26
N VAL A 224 9.67 -15.32 1.55
CA VAL A 224 10.79 -14.52 2.03
C VAL A 224 12.12 -15.21 1.77
N ALA A 225 12.22 -16.51 2.05
CA ALA A 225 13.42 -17.31 1.80
C ALA A 225 13.85 -17.31 0.32
N LEU A 226 12.90 -17.53 -0.60
CA LEU A 226 13.20 -17.51 -2.03
C LEU A 226 13.64 -16.11 -2.50
N ASN A 227 12.98 -15.06 -2.04
CA ASN A 227 13.38 -13.69 -2.35
C ASN A 227 14.75 -13.34 -1.79
N ALA A 228 15.05 -13.78 -0.56
CA ALA A 228 16.35 -13.59 0.06
C ALA A 228 17.46 -14.30 -0.73
N GLN A 229 17.22 -15.52 -1.21
CA GLN A 229 18.18 -16.26 -2.02
C GLN A 229 18.51 -15.58 -3.35
N TYR A 230 17.56 -14.88 -3.97
CA TYR A 230 17.75 -14.21 -5.24
C TYR A 230 18.35 -12.81 -5.11
N PHE A 231 17.91 -12.04 -4.11
CA PHE A 231 18.16 -10.60 -4.07
C PHE A 231 18.87 -10.11 -2.81
N LEU A 232 18.80 -10.82 -1.68
CA LEU A 232 19.38 -10.32 -0.44
C LEU A 232 20.87 -10.61 -0.37
N LYS A 233 21.66 -9.57 -0.06
CA LYS A 233 23.11 -9.74 0.16
C LYS A 233 23.37 -10.68 1.34
N ASN A 234 24.51 -11.39 1.29
CA ASN A 234 24.97 -12.13 2.46
C ASN A 234 25.25 -11.14 3.60
N GLY A 235 24.74 -11.41 4.81
CA GLY A 235 24.76 -10.45 5.92
C GLY A 235 23.72 -9.32 5.80
N GLY A 236 22.89 -9.34 4.75
CA GLY A 236 21.73 -8.45 4.63
C GLY A 236 20.64 -8.80 5.63
N HIS A 237 19.67 -7.90 5.78
CA HIS A 237 18.67 -8.00 6.84
C HIS A 237 17.30 -8.31 6.28
N PHE A 238 16.44 -8.88 7.10
CA PHE A 238 15.04 -9.06 6.77
C PHE A 238 14.18 -8.61 7.94
N VAL A 239 13.03 -8.07 7.59
CA VAL A 239 11.97 -7.67 8.52
C VAL A 239 10.70 -8.30 8.00
N ILE A 240 10.13 -9.24 8.75
CA ILE A 240 8.93 -9.97 8.38
C ILE A 240 7.82 -9.63 9.37
N SER A 241 6.67 -9.23 8.85
CA SER A 241 5.46 -9.04 9.64
C SER A 241 4.59 -10.29 9.57
N ILE A 242 4.50 -11.02 10.68
CA ILE A 242 3.78 -12.27 10.81
C ILE A 242 2.41 -11.99 11.42
N LYS A 243 1.35 -12.39 10.72
CA LYS A 243 -0.02 -12.37 11.24
C LYS A 243 -0.48 -13.79 11.52
N ALA A 244 -0.60 -14.15 12.81
CA ALA A 244 -0.88 -15.53 13.19
C ALA A 244 -2.15 -16.08 12.52
N SER A 245 -3.23 -15.29 12.54
CA SER A 245 -4.53 -15.70 12.01
C SER A 245 -4.57 -15.94 10.49
N CYS A 246 -3.58 -15.44 9.74
CA CYS A 246 -3.47 -15.68 8.29
C CYS A 246 -2.65 -16.92 7.94
N ILE A 247 -1.87 -17.44 8.89
CA ILE A 247 -1.07 -18.65 8.72
C ILE A 247 -1.86 -19.84 9.24
N ASP A 248 -2.33 -19.75 10.49
CA ASP A 248 -3.16 -20.77 11.13
C ASP A 248 -4.13 -20.07 12.09
N SER A 249 -5.42 -20.11 11.76
CA SER A 249 -6.47 -19.50 12.57
C SER A 249 -6.91 -20.34 13.78
N THR A 250 -6.44 -21.59 13.87
CA THR A 250 -6.83 -22.54 14.93
C THR A 250 -5.79 -22.64 16.04
N ALA A 251 -4.53 -22.38 15.71
CA ALA A 251 -3.42 -22.41 16.66
C ALA A 251 -3.29 -21.11 17.47
N GLN A 252 -2.66 -21.21 18.65
CA GLN A 252 -2.30 -20.03 19.43
C GLN A 252 -1.22 -19.20 18.72
N PRO A 253 -1.29 -17.85 18.75
CA PRO A 253 -0.35 -16.98 18.03
C PRO A 253 1.13 -17.28 18.33
N GLU A 254 1.45 -17.53 19.59
CA GLU A 254 2.82 -17.85 20.06
C GLU A 254 3.37 -19.12 19.39
N ALA A 255 2.54 -20.14 19.23
CA ALA A 255 2.91 -21.38 18.55
C ALA A 255 3.15 -21.15 17.05
N VAL A 256 2.33 -20.31 16.41
CA VAL A 256 2.49 -19.93 15.00
C VAL A 256 3.80 -19.15 14.80
N PHE A 257 4.10 -18.19 15.68
CA PHE A 257 5.35 -17.42 15.61
C PHE A 257 6.57 -18.32 15.75
N ALA A 258 6.57 -19.24 16.73
CA ALA A 258 7.66 -20.19 16.92
C ALA A 258 7.85 -21.14 15.72
N ALA A 259 6.75 -21.56 15.09
CA ALA A 259 6.79 -22.40 13.89
C ALA A 259 7.38 -21.65 12.68
N GLU A 260 6.97 -20.40 12.44
CA GLU A 260 7.52 -19.57 11.36
C GLU A 260 9.01 -19.27 11.58
N VAL A 261 9.41 -18.95 12.81
CA VAL A 261 10.82 -18.75 13.16
C VAL A 261 11.67 -19.98 12.84
N LYS A 262 11.17 -21.19 13.13
CA LYS A 262 11.87 -22.44 12.78
C LYS A 262 12.03 -22.61 11.26
N LYS A 263 11.01 -22.27 10.47
CA LYS A 263 11.08 -22.30 9.00
C LYS A 263 12.13 -21.32 8.47
N LEU A 264 12.15 -20.09 8.99
CA LEU A 264 13.17 -19.09 8.62
C LEU A 264 14.59 -19.58 8.91
N ILE A 265 14.82 -20.18 10.08
CA ILE A 265 16.14 -20.73 10.43
C ILE A 265 16.57 -21.83 9.47
N ALA A 266 15.65 -22.72 9.06
CA ALA A 266 15.93 -23.77 8.07
C ALA A 266 16.41 -23.19 6.72
N ASP A 267 15.90 -22.01 6.34
CA ASP A 267 16.25 -21.30 5.12
C ASP A 267 17.45 -20.33 5.26
N LYS A 268 18.25 -20.47 6.33
CA LYS A 268 19.44 -19.64 6.63
C LYS A 268 19.12 -18.17 6.95
N LEU A 269 17.89 -17.89 7.36
CA LEU A 269 17.46 -16.60 7.90
C LEU A 269 17.49 -16.69 9.43
N LYS A 270 18.47 -16.03 10.05
CA LYS A 270 18.63 -16.07 11.50
C LYS A 270 17.87 -14.89 12.14
N PRO A 271 16.80 -15.13 12.91
CA PRO A 271 16.14 -14.06 13.66
C PRO A 271 17.09 -13.52 14.75
N GLN A 272 16.98 -12.22 15.02
CA GLN A 272 17.71 -11.51 16.07
C GLN A 272 16.75 -10.91 17.09
N GLU A 273 15.64 -10.37 16.61
CA GLU A 273 14.67 -9.65 17.42
C GLU A 273 13.26 -10.05 17.00
N GLN A 274 12.35 -10.13 17.98
CA GLN A 274 10.93 -10.34 17.75
C GLN A 274 10.16 -9.42 18.68
N ILE A 275 9.18 -8.70 18.13
CA ILE A 275 8.30 -7.81 18.86
C ILE A 275 6.85 -8.05 18.47
N THR A 276 5.94 -8.04 19.44
CA THR A 276 4.50 -8.05 19.19
C THR A 276 3.99 -6.63 18.96
N LEU A 277 3.02 -6.45 18.07
CA LEU A 277 2.53 -5.11 17.68
C LEU A 277 1.35 -4.61 18.54
N GLU A 278 1.11 -5.20 19.70
CA GLU A 278 0.10 -4.71 20.63
C GLU A 278 0.57 -3.38 21.23
N PRO A 279 -0.27 -2.32 21.26
CA PRO A 279 -1.74 -2.30 21.12
C PRO A 279 -2.29 -1.98 19.72
N TYR A 280 -1.45 -1.84 18.68
CA TYR A 280 -1.88 -1.36 17.36
C TYR A 280 -2.55 -2.45 16.53
N GLU A 281 -1.95 -3.63 16.47
CA GLU A 281 -2.46 -4.78 15.74
C GLU A 281 -2.43 -6.03 16.63
N ARG A 282 -3.59 -6.70 16.78
CA ARG A 282 -3.72 -7.94 17.55
C ARG A 282 -3.16 -9.11 16.77
N ASP A 283 -2.56 -10.07 17.46
CA ASP A 283 -2.02 -11.32 16.88
C ASP A 283 -0.99 -11.10 15.75
N HIS A 284 -0.30 -9.96 15.79
CA HIS A 284 0.80 -9.62 14.88
C HIS A 284 2.12 -9.55 15.63
N ALA A 285 3.16 -10.09 14.99
CA ALA A 285 4.54 -9.96 15.44
C ALA A 285 5.43 -9.54 14.27
N VAL A 286 6.39 -8.67 14.53
CA VAL A 286 7.48 -8.37 13.60
C VAL A 286 8.73 -9.10 14.07
N VAL A 287 9.34 -9.83 13.15
CA VAL A 287 10.62 -10.51 13.37
C VAL A 287 11.66 -9.84 12.48
N VAL A 288 12.80 -9.50 13.08
CA VAL A 288 13.97 -8.94 12.39
C VAL A 288 15.10 -9.94 12.49
N GLY A 289 15.88 -10.06 11.42
CA GLY A 289 17.06 -10.91 11.44
C GLY A 289 18.01 -10.68 10.29
N VAL A 290 19.02 -11.55 10.24
CA VAL A 290 20.12 -11.50 9.26
C VAL A 290 20.07 -12.73 8.36
N TYR A 291 20.25 -12.52 7.07
CA TYR A 291 20.42 -13.57 6.09
C TYR A 291 21.87 -14.02 6.00
N ARG A 292 22.11 -15.32 6.18
CA ARG A 292 23.46 -15.92 6.13
C ARG A 292 24.47 -15.11 6.95
N PRO A 293 24.30 -15.02 8.27
CA PRO A 293 25.20 -14.24 9.12
C PRO A 293 26.64 -14.70 8.89
N PRO A 294 27.60 -13.77 8.85
CA PRO A 294 29.00 -14.13 8.69
C PRO A 294 29.42 -15.07 9.84
N PRO A 295 30.34 -16.02 9.60
CA PRO A 295 30.87 -16.85 10.67
C PRO A 295 31.41 -15.94 11.77
N LYS A 296 31.10 -16.24 13.03
CA LYS A 296 31.69 -15.54 14.17
C LYS A 296 33.21 -15.65 14.02
N LYS A 297 33.91 -14.50 13.96
CA LYS A 297 35.37 -14.50 14.09
C LYS A 297 35.67 -15.11 15.46
N ALA A 298 36.36 -16.24 15.45
CA ALA A 298 36.84 -16.93 16.64
C ALA A 298 37.92 -16.09 17.35
#